data_AF-A0AA37TEE1-F1
#
_entry.id   AF-A0AA37TEE1-F1
#
_cell.length_a   1.000
_cell.length_b   1.000
_cell.length_c   1.000
_cell.angle_alpha   90.00
_cell.angle_beta   90.00
_cell.angle_gamma   90.00
#
_symmetry.space_group_name_H-M   'P 1'
#
loop_
_entity.id
_entity.type
_entity.pdbx_description
1 polymer ?
#
loop_
_entity_poly.entity_id
_entity_poly.type
_entity_poly.pdbx_seq_one_letter_code
_entity_poly.pdbx_strand_id
1 'polypeptide(L)'
;MTLRSETPPPPANLPVDPPPDSDAPTTAQLKGDIDSGRTADKTPHMDVGAAPLGTCEEAGGTPPTSQEVRLARRNERAPSEKAAKGYVHQRQPWVLPAYAGFIVLAAVALGVGLWLTH
;
A
#
# COMPACT_ATOMS: atom_id res chain seq x y z
N MET A 1 -18.97 15.42 30.06
CA MET A 1 -18.12 14.22 29.93
C MET A 1 -17.40 14.28 28.60
N THR A 2 -16.12 14.63 28.61
CA THR A 2 -15.26 14.69 27.42
C THR A 2 -14.46 13.41 27.33
N LEU A 3 -14.90 12.48 26.48
CA LEU A 3 -14.12 11.30 26.10
C LEU A 3 -13.01 11.74 25.13
N ARG A 4 -11.94 12.37 25.63
CA ARG A 4 -10.71 12.56 24.85
C ARG A 4 -9.75 11.44 25.21
N SER A 5 -9.51 10.55 24.25
CA SER A 5 -8.41 9.61 24.26
C SER A 5 -7.10 10.41 24.20
N GLU A 6 -6.44 10.58 25.34
CA GLU A 6 -5.11 11.20 25.48
C GLU A 6 -3.99 10.33 24.90
N THR A 7 -4.30 9.10 24.48
CA THR A 7 -3.34 8.24 23.80
C THR A 7 -3.24 8.69 22.34
N PRO A 8 -2.06 9.13 21.86
CA PRO A 8 -1.85 9.35 20.44
C PRO A 8 -2.24 8.08 19.70
N PRO A 9 -2.93 8.16 18.55
CA PRO A 9 -3.17 6.98 17.75
C PRO A 9 -1.81 6.30 17.50
N PRO A 10 -1.73 4.96 17.62
CA PRO A 10 -0.50 4.26 17.29
C PRO A 10 -0.05 4.71 15.90
N PRO A 11 1.27 4.86 15.69
CA PRO A 11 1.79 5.47 14.48
C PRO A 11 1.21 4.75 13.26
N ALA A 12 0.77 5.52 12.25
CA ALA A 12 0.01 5.02 11.09
C ALA A 12 0.82 4.07 10.18
N ASN A 13 1.99 3.61 10.60
CA ASN A 13 2.87 2.71 9.86
C ASN A 13 3.16 1.44 10.66
N LEU A 14 2.19 0.94 11.43
CA LEU A 14 2.30 -0.37 12.07
C LEU A 14 2.57 -1.43 10.99
N PRO A 15 3.69 -2.17 11.09
CA PRO A 15 3.97 -3.26 10.16
C PRO A 15 2.92 -4.35 10.36
N VAL A 16 2.30 -4.76 9.25
CA VAL A 16 1.36 -5.89 9.24
C VAL A 16 2.08 -7.07 8.63
N ASP A 17 2.44 -8.04 9.45
CA ASP A 17 2.98 -9.28 8.93
C ASP A 17 1.87 -10.04 8.20
N PRO A 18 2.19 -10.59 7.02
CA PRO A 18 1.18 -11.21 6.22
C PRO A 18 0.82 -12.59 6.82
N PRO A 19 -0.47 -12.95 6.88
CA PRO A 19 -0.90 -14.14 7.60
C PRO A 19 -0.35 -15.43 6.98
N PRO A 20 -0.12 -16.49 7.78
CA PRO A 20 0.31 -17.78 7.25
C PRO A 20 -0.76 -18.38 6.33
N ASP A 21 -0.32 -19.30 5.47
CA ASP A 21 -1.25 -20.10 4.67
C ASP A 21 -1.94 -21.15 5.56
N SER A 22 -3.17 -21.51 5.18
CA SER A 22 -4.04 -22.42 5.94
C SER A 22 -4.88 -23.27 5.00
N ASP A 23 -5.13 -24.52 5.37
CA ASP A 23 -6.04 -25.41 4.68
C ASP A 23 -7.51 -25.00 4.82
N ALA A 24 -7.85 -24.08 5.72
CA ALA A 24 -9.18 -23.49 5.83
C ALA A 24 -9.04 -21.98 6.03
N PRO A 25 -8.83 -21.20 4.95
CA PRO A 25 -8.56 -19.79 5.07
C PRO A 25 -9.84 -19.00 5.40
N THR A 26 -9.66 -17.87 6.11
CA THR A 26 -10.74 -17.00 6.57
C THR A 26 -10.69 -15.63 5.89
N THR A 27 -11.80 -14.90 5.91
CA THR A 27 -11.87 -13.51 5.42
C THR A 27 -10.88 -12.58 6.14
N ALA A 28 -10.60 -12.84 7.42
CA ALA A 28 -9.57 -12.13 8.18
C ALA A 28 -8.16 -12.35 7.60
N GLN A 29 -7.84 -13.56 7.15
CA GLN A 29 -6.56 -13.83 6.49
C GLN A 29 -6.46 -13.16 5.11
N LEU A 30 -7.57 -13.06 4.37
CA LEU A 30 -7.62 -12.29 3.13
C LEU A 30 -7.40 -10.79 3.38
N LYS A 31 -8.05 -10.21 4.41
CA LYS A 31 -7.79 -8.83 4.81
C LYS A 31 -6.33 -8.61 5.21
N GLY A 32 -5.74 -9.52 5.97
CA GLY A 32 -4.32 -9.44 6.34
C GLY A 32 -3.37 -9.48 5.14
N ASP A 33 -3.69 -10.26 4.09
CA ASP A 33 -2.89 -10.23 2.85
C ASP A 33 -2.96 -8.86 2.14
N ILE A 34 -4.11 -8.18 2.20
CA ILE A 34 -4.29 -6.83 1.63
C ILE A 34 -3.55 -5.78 2.48
N ASP A 35 -3.77 -5.78 3.79
CA ASP A 35 -3.19 -4.79 4.71
C ASP A 35 -1.66 -4.89 4.78
N SER A 36 -1.11 -6.09 4.63
CA SER A 36 0.35 -6.33 4.52
C SER A 36 0.94 -5.93 3.16
N GLY A 37 0.09 -5.58 2.18
CA GLY A 37 0.49 -5.28 0.80
C GLY A 37 0.95 -6.49 0.00
N ARG A 38 0.71 -7.72 0.48
CA ARG A 38 1.04 -8.96 -0.24
C ARG A 38 0.29 -9.06 -1.59
N THR A 39 -0.83 -8.37 -1.74
CA THR A 39 -1.62 -8.29 -2.98
C THR A 39 -1.07 -7.28 -4.00
N ALA A 40 -0.12 -6.42 -3.60
CA ALA A 40 0.52 -5.41 -4.45
C ALA A 40 -0.42 -4.41 -5.17
N ASP A 41 -1.71 -4.33 -4.79
CA ASP A 41 -2.64 -3.30 -5.30
C ASP A 41 -2.53 -1.98 -4.52
N LYS A 42 -2.13 -2.05 -3.24
CA LYS A 42 -2.11 -0.92 -2.31
C LYS A 42 -0.85 -0.91 -1.46
N THR A 43 -0.50 0.27 -0.94
CA THR A 43 0.59 0.43 0.04
C THR A 43 0.26 -0.35 1.31
N PRO A 44 1.21 -1.11 1.89
CA PRO A 44 1.00 -1.81 3.16
C PRO A 44 0.55 -0.85 4.26
N HIS A 45 -0.62 -1.10 4.86
CA HIS A 45 -1.18 -0.33 5.95
C HIS A 45 -2.34 -1.09 6.62
N MET A 46 -2.37 -1.11 7.96
CA MET A 46 -3.51 -1.62 8.72
C MET A 46 -4.61 -0.57 8.78
N ASP A 47 -5.69 -0.76 8.01
CA ASP A 47 -6.88 0.08 8.13
C ASP A 47 -7.82 -0.48 9.22
N VAL A 48 -7.82 0.18 10.38
CA VAL A 48 -8.69 -0.11 11.53
C VAL A 48 -10.12 0.42 11.32
N GLY A 49 -10.28 1.45 10.48
CA GLY A 49 -11.58 2.02 10.15
C GLY A 49 -12.35 1.22 9.11
N ALA A 50 -11.66 0.37 8.35
CA ALA A 50 -12.28 -0.55 7.40
C ALA A 50 -13.11 -1.62 8.13
N ALA A 51 -14.35 -1.81 7.68
CA ALA A 51 -15.16 -2.92 8.13
C ALA A 51 -14.50 -4.28 7.79
N PRO A 52 -14.73 -5.33 8.59
CA PRO A 52 -14.29 -6.68 8.25
C PRO A 52 -14.82 -7.11 6.87
N LEU A 53 -14.02 -7.88 6.13
CA LEU A 53 -14.46 -8.43 4.85
C LEU A 53 -15.56 -9.47 5.07
N GLY A 54 -16.63 -9.39 4.27
CA GLY A 54 -17.75 -10.34 4.35
C GLY A 54 -18.87 -9.96 5.31
N THR A 55 -18.80 -8.82 6.01
CA THR A 55 -19.83 -8.43 7.00
C THR A 55 -21.23 -8.31 6.37
N CYS A 56 -21.34 -7.83 5.13
CA CYS A 56 -22.61 -7.74 4.43
C CYS A 56 -23.16 -9.14 4.07
N GLU A 57 -22.28 -10.02 3.60
CA GLU A 57 -22.59 -11.40 3.24
C GLU A 57 -23.02 -12.22 4.47
N GLU A 58 -22.34 -12.04 5.61
CA GLU A 58 -22.72 -12.60 6.90
C GLU A 58 -24.09 -12.08 7.37
N ALA A 59 -24.32 -10.76 7.28
CA ALA A 59 -25.60 -10.15 7.65
C ALA A 59 -26.75 -10.60 6.73
N GLY A 60 -26.46 -10.91 5.46
CA GLY A 60 -27.38 -11.51 4.50
C GLY A 60 -27.57 -13.01 4.66
N GLY A 61 -26.95 -13.64 5.67
CA GLY A 61 -27.07 -15.08 5.92
C GLY A 61 -26.31 -15.97 4.94
N THR A 62 -25.40 -15.40 4.15
CA THR A 62 -24.61 -16.13 3.13
C THR A 62 -23.10 -15.91 3.37
N PRO A 63 -22.55 -16.36 4.51
CA PRO A 63 -21.15 -16.14 4.83
C PRO A 63 -20.23 -16.81 3.80
N PRO A 64 -19.08 -16.19 3.45
CA PRO A 64 -18.15 -16.77 2.48
C PRO A 64 -17.54 -18.06 3.00
N THR A 65 -17.53 -19.08 2.15
CA THR A 65 -16.92 -20.38 2.45
C THR A 65 -15.39 -20.30 2.38
N SER A 66 -14.72 -21.23 3.06
CA SER A 66 -13.24 -21.32 3.03
C SER A 66 -12.70 -21.56 1.61
N GLN A 67 -13.47 -22.23 0.74
CA GLN A 67 -13.10 -22.44 -0.66
C GLN A 67 -13.13 -21.13 -1.47
N GLU A 68 -14.17 -20.31 -1.28
CA GLU A 68 -14.30 -19.00 -1.91
C GLU A 68 -13.20 -18.06 -1.43
N VAL A 69 -12.93 -18.03 -0.12
CA VAL A 69 -11.83 -17.25 0.44
C VAL A 69 -10.49 -17.70 -0.14
N ARG A 70 -10.25 -19.01 -0.29
CA ARG A 70 -9.01 -19.52 -0.88
C ARG A 70 -8.86 -19.09 -2.34
N LEU A 71 -9.94 -19.12 -3.11
CA LEU A 71 -9.95 -18.65 -4.49
C LEU A 71 -9.65 -17.15 -4.56
N ALA A 72 -10.30 -16.36 -3.71
CA ALA A 72 -10.05 -14.93 -3.59
C ALA A 72 -8.59 -14.63 -3.23
N ARG A 73 -8.02 -15.29 -2.20
CA ARG A 73 -6.60 -15.14 -1.83
C ARG A 73 -5.67 -15.45 -3.00
N ARG A 74 -5.95 -16.49 -3.81
CA ARG A 74 -5.13 -16.79 -5.00
C ARG A 74 -5.22 -15.70 -6.06
N ASN A 75 -6.43 -15.19 -6.32
CA ASN A 75 -6.65 -14.16 -7.32
C ASN A 75 -6.01 -12.82 -6.92
N GLU A 76 -6.18 -12.41 -5.67
CA GLU A 76 -5.65 -11.14 -5.15
C GLU A 76 -4.12 -11.15 -5.02
N ARG A 77 -3.50 -12.32 -4.82
CA ARG A 77 -2.03 -12.48 -4.81
C ARG A 77 -1.43 -12.65 -6.21
N ALA A 78 -2.25 -12.92 -7.22
CA ALA A 78 -1.74 -13.07 -8.56
C ALA A 78 -1.12 -11.73 -9.01
N PRO A 79 0.06 -11.75 -9.65
CA PRO A 79 0.69 -10.52 -10.13
C PRO A 79 -0.29 -9.80 -11.04
N SER A 80 -0.76 -8.62 -10.60
CA SER A 80 -1.66 -7.82 -11.42
C SER A 80 -0.93 -7.36 -12.68
N GLU A 81 -1.64 -7.15 -13.79
CA GLU A 81 -1.04 -6.53 -14.97
C GLU A 81 -0.36 -5.19 -14.63
N LYS A 82 -0.86 -4.47 -13.62
CA LYS A 82 -0.29 -3.22 -13.14
C LYS A 82 1.08 -3.44 -12.47
N ALA A 83 1.22 -4.52 -11.70
CA ALA A 83 2.51 -4.94 -11.15
C ALA A 83 3.47 -5.36 -12.26
N ALA A 84 3.00 -6.14 -13.25
CA ALA A 84 3.80 -6.55 -14.40
C ALA A 84 4.27 -5.35 -15.26
N LYS A 85 3.42 -4.33 -15.40
CA LYS A 85 3.72 -3.06 -16.10
C LYS A 85 4.54 -2.07 -15.25
N GLY A 86 4.89 -2.42 -14.00
CA GLY A 86 5.74 -1.60 -13.14
C GLY A 86 5.07 -0.35 -12.53
N TYR A 87 3.73 -0.26 -12.57
CA TYR A 87 2.99 0.88 -12.00
C TYR A 87 2.94 0.88 -10.47
N VAL A 88 3.33 -0.23 -9.84
CA VAL A 88 3.40 -0.35 -8.38
C VAL A 88 4.63 0.41 -7.91
N HIS A 89 4.46 1.71 -7.61
CA HIS A 89 5.39 2.62 -6.91
C HIS A 89 6.86 2.16 -6.92
N GLN A 90 7.42 1.92 -8.10
CA GLN A 90 8.80 1.49 -8.22
C GLN A 90 9.63 2.74 -7.94
N ARG A 91 10.21 2.83 -6.73
CA ARG A 91 11.17 3.88 -6.41
C ARG A 91 12.27 3.80 -7.46
N GLN A 92 12.26 4.70 -8.44
CA GLN A 92 13.29 4.77 -9.47
C GLN A 92 14.49 5.54 -8.88
N PRO A 93 15.55 4.84 -8.43
CA PRO A 93 16.61 5.47 -7.64
C PRO A 93 17.42 6.50 -8.44
N TRP A 94 17.33 6.48 -9.77
CA TRP A 94 18.01 7.39 -10.67
C TRP A 94 17.28 8.74 -10.84
N VAL A 95 15.98 8.82 -10.54
CA VAL A 95 15.19 10.04 -10.77
C VAL A 95 15.64 11.16 -9.85
N LEU A 96 15.86 10.87 -8.56
CA LEU A 96 16.35 11.85 -7.58
C LEU A 96 17.70 12.47 -7.97
N PRO A 97 18.77 11.70 -8.27
CA PRO A 97 20.04 12.30 -8.69
C PRO A 97 19.95 13.02 -10.03
N ALA A 98 19.16 12.53 -10.99
CA ALA A 98 18.94 13.23 -12.26
C ALA A 98 18.28 14.60 -12.07
N TYR A 99 17.23 14.66 -11.23
CA TYR A 99 16.55 15.91 -10.91
C TYR A 99 17.45 16.89 -10.14
N ALA A 100 18.22 16.40 -9.17
CA ALA A 100 19.20 17.22 -8.46
C ALA A 100 20.28 17.77 -9.42
N GLY A 101 20.79 16.94 -10.32
CA GLY A 101 21.75 17.36 -11.35
C GLY A 101 21.18 18.43 -12.28
N PHE A 102 19.91 18.29 -12.68
CA PHE A 102 19.21 19.29 -13.49
C PHE A 102 19.11 20.64 -12.78
N ILE A 103 18.77 20.66 -11.49
CA ILE A 103 18.71 21.89 -10.68
C ILE A 103 20.07 22.58 -10.63
N VAL A 104 21.14 21.82 -10.37
CA VAL A 104 22.51 22.37 -10.31
C VAL A 104 22.92 22.95 -11.66
N LEU A 105 22.63 22.25 -12.76
CA LEU A 105 22.95 22.71 -14.10
C LEU A 105 22.21 24.01 -14.45
N ALA A 106 20.92 24.11 -14.09
CA ALA A 106 20.14 25.32 -14.27
C ALA A 106 20.71 26.49 -13.45
N ALA A 107 21.08 26.26 -12.20
CA ALA A 107 21.68 27.30 -11.35
C ALA A 107 23.03 27.80 -11.90
N VAL A 108 23.88 26.89 -12.40
CA VAL A 108 25.17 27.24 -13.03
C VAL A 108 24.93 28.04 -14.32
N ALA A 109 24.01 27.62 -15.17
CA ALA A 109 23.70 28.32 -16.41
C ALA A 109 23.18 29.75 -16.14
N LEU A 110 22.33 29.93 -15.13
CA LEU A 110 21.86 31.24 -14.69
C LEU A 110 23.01 32.09 -14.15
N GLY A 111 23.88 31.53 -13.31
CA GLY A 111 25.04 32.23 -12.75
C GLY A 111 26.04 32.68 -13.84
N VAL A 112 26.34 31.80 -14.79
CA VAL A 112 27.22 32.12 -15.94
C VAL A 112 26.58 33.18 -16.82
N GLY A 113 25.27 33.06 -17.11
CA GLY A 113 24.54 34.06 -17.89
C GLY A 113 24.61 35.45 -17.24
N LEU A 114 24.35 35.54 -15.94
CA LEU A 114 24.45 36.78 -15.18
C LEU A 114 25.87 37.36 -15.19
N TRP A 115 26.89 36.51 -15.03
CA TRP A 115 28.29 36.92 -15.09
C TRP A 115 28.72 37.46 -16.45
N LEU A 116 28.22 36.87 -17.54
CA LEU A 116 28.52 37.33 -18.91
C LEU A 116 27.80 38.65 -19.25
N THR A 117 26.72 38.99 -18.55
CA THR A 117 25.93 40.21 -18.77
C THR A 117 26.34 41.39 -17.89
N HIS A 118 27.21 41.18 -16.90
CA HIS A 118 27.68 42.19 -15.96
C HIS A 118 29.15 42.52 -16.19
#